data_AF-A0A914PXY9-F1
#
_entry.id   AF-A0A914PXY9-F1
#
_cell.length_a   1.000
_cell.length_b   1.000
_cell.length_c   1.000
_cell.angle_alpha   90.00
_cell.angle_beta   90.00
_cell.angle_gamma   90.00
#
_symmetry.space_group_name_H-M   'P 1'
#
loop_
_entity.id
_entity.type
_entity.pdbx_description
1 polymer ?
#
loop_
_entity_poly.entity_id
_entity_poly.type
_entity_poly.pdbx_seq_one_letter_code
_entity_poly.pdbx_strand_id
1 'polypeptide(L)'
;MLKNDIQSQCETTFHQNGMKKSTCFCNSEDFCNGEKESEKHEIQDIPLFTCICKGEHCKSPKCVGELCSYVINQKSGEYEQGCVNASMPLIERRFAGSCMIPPATGAMHHWVSKNAIDLAYTESCLCVGDNCNADKPKYDVEKEKMKCDAFIRANIFGTKMISQNITCTGEYCFTIDIDSELGLLRSFNTAGCMTFIEGAELAEELNPVGCAKFHSENLEVKACLNNLR
;
A
#
# COMPACT_ATOMS: atom_id res chain seq x y z
N MET A 1 12.18 13.27 1.56
CA MET A 1 11.96 13.65 2.97
C MET A 1 10.51 14.04 3.04
N LEU A 2 9.73 13.46 3.95
CA LEU A 2 8.43 14.02 4.36
C LEU A 2 8.77 15.40 4.90
N LYS A 3 8.75 16.39 4.01
CA LYS A 3 9.36 17.70 4.25
C LYS A 3 8.22 18.57 4.74
N ASN A 4 8.21 18.74 6.06
CA ASN A 4 7.30 19.47 6.95
C ASN A 4 6.46 18.49 7.79
N ASP A 5 6.81 18.47 9.08
CA ASP A 5 6.11 17.96 10.26
C ASP A 5 4.82 17.18 10.00
N ILE A 6 4.87 15.84 10.15
CA ILE A 6 3.64 15.08 10.43
C ILE A 6 3.09 15.68 11.73
N GLN A 7 1.96 16.37 11.66
CA GLN A 7 1.33 16.91 12.84
C GLN A 7 0.89 15.77 13.74
N SER A 8 1.03 15.94 15.06
CA SER A 8 0.62 14.91 16.01
C SER A 8 -0.90 14.74 15.91
N GLN A 9 -1.35 13.61 15.36
CA GLN A 9 -2.74 13.30 15.11
C GLN A 9 -3.04 11.85 15.44
N CYS A 10 -4.26 11.58 15.89
CA CYS A 10 -4.75 10.23 16.11
C CYS A 10 -5.89 9.93 15.15
N GLU A 11 -5.78 8.82 14.48
CA GLU A 11 -6.80 8.32 13.60
C GLU A 11 -7.80 7.47 14.36
N THR A 12 -9.07 7.66 14.02
CA THR A 12 -10.13 6.82 14.52
C THR A 12 -10.95 6.29 13.38
N THR A 13 -11.41 5.05 13.53
CA THR A 13 -12.41 4.45 12.66
C THR A 13 -13.70 4.28 13.43
N PHE A 14 -14.80 4.71 12.83
CA PHE A 14 -16.13 4.43 13.36
C PHE A 14 -16.58 3.05 12.90
N HIS A 15 -16.60 2.08 13.81
CA HIS A 15 -17.27 0.80 13.59
C HIS A 15 -18.66 0.83 14.23
N GLN A 16 -19.52 -0.12 13.85
CA GLN A 16 -20.87 -0.28 14.42
C GLN A 16 -20.91 -0.40 15.96
N ASN A 17 -19.76 -0.68 16.61
CA ASN A 17 -19.60 -0.80 18.06
C ASN A 17 -18.96 0.43 18.74
N GLY A 18 -18.87 1.58 18.04
CA GLY A 18 -18.28 2.83 18.56
C GLY A 18 -16.98 3.23 17.87
N MET A 19 -16.43 4.37 18.29
CA MET A 19 -15.17 4.94 17.80
C MET A 19 -14.00 4.09 18.30
N LYS A 20 -13.15 3.61 17.40
CA LYS A 20 -11.93 2.87 17.73
C LYS A 20 -10.72 3.66 17.25
N LYS A 21 -9.83 4.03 18.18
CA LYS A 21 -8.50 4.59 17.84
C LYS A 21 -7.71 3.53 17.07
N SER A 22 -7.29 3.83 15.84
CA SER A 22 -6.55 2.93 14.96
C SER A 22 -5.05 3.12 15.12
N THR A 23 -4.56 4.35 14.89
CA THR A 23 -3.13 4.69 14.88
C THR A 23 -2.95 6.15 15.33
N CYS A 24 -1.88 6.46 16.07
CA CYS A 24 -1.47 7.85 16.34
C CYS A 24 -0.11 8.12 15.70
N PHE A 25 -0.02 9.23 14.98
CA PHE A 25 1.21 9.79 14.46
C PHE A 25 1.64 10.92 15.38
N CYS A 26 2.91 10.94 15.76
CA CYS A 26 3.39 11.86 16.79
C CYS A 26 4.68 12.49 16.34
N ASN A 27 4.74 13.81 16.42
CA ASN A 27 5.97 14.54 16.19
C ASN A 27 6.83 14.49 17.46
N SER A 28 7.76 13.54 17.50
CA SER A 28 8.86 13.53 18.49
C SER A 28 8.44 13.37 19.97
N GLU A 29 7.17 13.06 20.27
CA GLU A 29 6.67 12.81 21.63
C GLU A 29 6.70 11.32 21.98
N ASP A 30 7.40 10.97 23.06
CA ASP A 30 7.41 9.61 23.61
C ASP A 30 6.04 9.24 24.21
N PHE A 31 5.59 8.02 23.97
CA PHE A 31 4.33 7.47 24.51
C PHE A 31 3.05 8.26 24.17
N CYS A 32 3.08 9.03 23.08
CA CYS A 32 1.94 9.78 22.56
C CYS A 32 0.68 8.93 22.25
N ASN A 33 0.85 7.62 22.03
CA ASN A 33 -0.23 6.67 21.84
C ASN A 33 -0.88 6.19 23.16
N GLY A 34 -0.41 6.69 24.31
CA GLY A 34 -1.04 6.46 25.61
C GLY A 34 -2.45 7.06 25.68
N GLU A 35 -3.36 6.45 26.42
CA GLU A 35 -4.78 6.85 26.44
C GLU A 35 -4.99 8.35 26.69
N LYS A 36 -4.29 8.93 27.69
CA LYS A 36 -4.42 10.35 28.04
C LYS A 36 -3.77 11.30 27.04
N GLU A 37 -2.67 10.86 26.41
CA GLU A 37 -1.87 11.72 25.53
C GLU A 37 -2.46 11.73 24.13
N SER A 38 -2.97 10.58 23.68
CA SER A 38 -3.75 10.45 22.44
C SER A 38 -5.08 11.20 22.45
N GLU A 39 -5.63 11.57 23.61
CA GLU A 39 -6.82 12.44 23.72
C GLU A 39 -6.51 13.92 23.44
N LYS A 40 -5.23 14.32 23.49
CA LYS A 40 -4.80 15.70 23.26
C LYS A 40 -4.46 15.98 21.79
N HIS A 41 -4.31 14.94 20.98
CA HIS A 41 -4.02 15.05 19.55
C HIS A 41 -5.30 15.30 18.75
N GLU A 42 -5.14 15.95 17.59
CA GLU A 42 -6.26 16.13 16.66
C GLU A 42 -6.77 14.76 16.21
N ILE A 43 -8.10 14.59 16.22
CA ILE A 43 -8.72 13.32 15.82
C ILE A 43 -9.08 13.41 14.34
N GLN A 44 -8.49 12.53 13.55
CA GLN A 44 -8.84 12.36 12.15
C GLN A 44 -9.74 11.13 11.98
N ASP A 45 -10.94 11.36 11.46
CA ASP A 45 -11.86 10.28 11.13
C ASP A 45 -11.46 9.66 9.79
N ILE A 46 -11.07 8.38 9.82
CA ILE A 46 -10.75 7.63 8.60
C ILE A 46 -12.01 6.95 8.07
N PRO A 47 -12.46 7.28 6.84
CA PRO A 47 -13.64 6.66 6.27
C PRO A 47 -13.38 5.17 6.00
N LEU A 48 -14.39 4.36 6.28
CA LEU A 48 -14.40 2.94 5.92
C LEU A 48 -15.37 2.72 4.77
N PHE A 49 -14.94 1.91 3.81
CA PHE A 49 -15.71 1.56 2.63
C PHE A 49 -16.09 0.10 2.65
N THR A 50 -17.27 -0.19 2.11
CA THR A 50 -17.73 -1.54 1.83
C THR A 50 -17.20 -1.97 0.47
N CYS A 51 -16.35 -2.98 0.43
CA CYS A 51 -15.70 -3.48 -0.78
C CYS A 51 -16.30 -4.81 -1.23
N ILE A 52 -16.17 -5.12 -2.53
CA ILE A 52 -16.38 -6.49 -3.03
C ILE A 52 -15.21 -7.35 -2.56
N CYS A 53 -15.51 -8.57 -2.10
CA CYS A 53 -14.50 -9.55 -1.73
C CYS A 53 -14.70 -10.83 -2.56
N LYS A 54 -13.66 -11.21 -3.29
CA LYS A 54 -13.61 -12.43 -4.09
C LYS A 54 -12.22 -13.05 -4.02
N GLY A 55 -12.15 -14.33 -3.64
CA GLY A 55 -10.90 -15.07 -3.46
C GLY A 55 -11.00 -16.01 -2.26
N GLU A 56 -10.01 -16.88 -2.08
CA GLU A 56 -10.04 -17.84 -0.96
C GLU A 56 -9.88 -17.18 0.41
N HIS A 57 -9.35 -15.95 0.46
CA HIS A 57 -9.27 -15.13 1.68
C HIS A 57 -10.61 -14.57 2.15
N CYS A 58 -11.65 -14.61 1.31
CA CYS A 58 -12.94 -13.98 1.60
C CYS A 58 -13.87 -14.90 2.40
N LYS A 59 -14.28 -14.44 3.59
CA LYS A 59 -15.32 -15.11 4.41
C LYS A 59 -16.75 -14.75 4.00
N SER A 60 -16.90 -13.69 3.20
CA SER A 60 -18.16 -13.07 2.79
C SER A 60 -17.96 -12.40 1.42
N PRO A 61 -19.01 -12.23 0.59
CA PRO A 61 -18.91 -11.52 -0.70
C PRO A 61 -18.57 -10.03 -0.55
N LYS A 62 -18.66 -9.49 0.67
CA LYS A 62 -18.30 -8.11 1.01
C LYS A 62 -17.40 -8.07 2.23
N CYS A 63 -16.50 -7.09 2.27
CA CYS A 63 -15.72 -6.76 3.44
C CYS A 63 -15.64 -5.23 3.63
N VAL A 64 -15.15 -4.79 4.80
CA VAL A 64 -15.08 -3.36 5.16
C VAL A 64 -13.63 -3.03 5.49
N GLY A 65 -13.10 -1.97 4.87
CA GLY A 65 -11.73 -1.48 5.10
C GLY A 65 -11.54 -0.04 4.64
N GLU A 66 -10.34 0.49 4.78
CA GLU A 66 -10.01 1.88 4.41
C GLU A 66 -9.85 2.07 2.89
N LEU A 67 -9.46 1.01 2.18
CA LEU A 67 -9.33 0.97 0.74
C LEU A 67 -9.91 -0.36 0.22
N CYS A 68 -10.40 -0.35 -1.02
CA CYS A 68 -10.74 -1.58 -1.72
C CYS A 68 -9.61 -2.00 -2.66
N SER A 69 -9.33 -3.30 -2.74
CA SER A 69 -8.30 -3.86 -3.61
C SER A 69 -8.87 -4.65 -4.78
N TYR A 70 -8.20 -4.54 -5.93
CA TYR A 70 -8.37 -5.40 -7.08
C TYR A 70 -6.99 -5.89 -7.51
N VAL A 71 -6.76 -7.19 -7.49
CA VAL A 71 -5.46 -7.82 -7.77
C VAL A 71 -5.60 -8.77 -8.93
N ILE A 72 -4.72 -8.68 -9.93
CA ILE A 72 -4.75 -9.52 -11.12
C ILE A 72 -3.34 -9.93 -11.54
N ASN A 73 -3.16 -11.20 -11.89
CA ASN A 73 -1.94 -11.66 -12.54
C ASN A 73 -2.07 -11.48 -14.05
N GLN A 74 -1.23 -10.62 -14.63
CA GLN A 74 -1.30 -10.25 -16.05
C GLN A 74 -1.00 -11.42 -17.00
N LYS A 75 -0.36 -12.49 -16.51
CA LYS A 75 -0.08 -13.69 -17.32
C LYS A 75 -1.22 -14.69 -17.30
N SER A 76 -1.73 -15.03 -16.11
CA SER A 76 -2.78 -16.05 -15.99
C SER A 76 -4.18 -15.48 -16.19
N GLY A 77 -4.38 -14.18 -15.97
CA GLY A 77 -5.70 -13.53 -15.95
C GLY A 77 -6.51 -13.83 -14.70
N GLU A 78 -5.96 -14.61 -13.75
CA GLU A 78 -6.59 -14.83 -12.45
C GLU A 78 -6.60 -13.53 -11.64
N TYR A 79 -7.69 -13.29 -10.93
CA TYR A 79 -7.87 -12.07 -10.16
C TYR A 79 -8.64 -12.31 -8.87
N GLU A 80 -8.42 -11.41 -7.91
CA GLU A 80 -9.05 -11.37 -6.60
C GLU A 80 -9.43 -9.93 -6.23
N GLN A 81 -10.40 -9.82 -5.33
CA GLN A 81 -10.93 -8.56 -4.81
C GLN A 81 -10.94 -8.60 -3.29
N GLY A 82 -10.71 -7.47 -2.63
CA GLY A 82 -10.74 -7.40 -1.18
C GLY A 82 -10.76 -5.98 -0.63
N CYS A 83 -10.39 -5.88 0.63
CA CYS A 83 -10.24 -4.64 1.38
C CYS A 83 -8.87 -4.60 2.04
N VAL A 84 -8.36 -3.39 2.21
CA VAL A 84 -7.06 -3.10 2.82
C VAL A 84 -7.28 -2.07 3.93
N ASN A 85 -6.63 -2.28 5.07
CA ASN A 85 -6.57 -1.29 6.14
C ASN A 85 -5.22 -0.58 6.04
N ALA A 86 -5.20 0.66 5.57
CA ALA A 86 -4.00 1.45 5.32
C ALA A 86 -3.47 2.19 6.57
N SER A 87 -4.10 1.99 7.74
CA SER A 87 -3.69 2.54 9.03
C SER A 87 -2.32 2.05 9.53
N MET A 88 -1.72 1.05 8.89
CA MET A 88 -0.38 0.56 9.19
C MET A 88 0.17 -0.15 7.95
N PRO A 89 0.83 0.51 6.96
CA PRO A 89 1.98 1.42 7.04
C PRO A 89 1.94 2.64 6.06
N LEU A 90 2.81 3.63 6.29
CA LEU A 90 2.98 4.84 5.45
C LEU A 90 3.21 4.57 3.94
N ILE A 91 3.64 3.36 3.58
CA ILE A 91 3.91 2.97 2.20
C ILE A 91 2.59 2.83 1.43
N GLU A 92 1.60 2.14 1.99
CA GLU A 92 0.32 1.83 1.35
C GLU A 92 -0.49 3.10 1.12
N ARG A 93 -0.35 4.09 2.00
CA ARG A 93 -0.97 5.42 1.84
C ARG A 93 -0.42 6.19 0.65
N ARG A 94 0.88 6.04 0.35
CA ARG A 94 1.50 6.64 -0.85
C ARG A 94 0.95 6.05 -2.15
N PHE A 95 0.30 4.90 -2.04
CA PHE A 95 -0.24 4.14 -3.14
C PHE A 95 -1.77 4.05 -3.11
N ALA A 96 -2.42 4.79 -2.20
CA ALA A 96 -3.86 4.91 -2.20
C ALA A 96 -4.31 5.56 -3.51
N GLY A 97 -5.32 4.97 -4.15
CA GLY A 97 -5.83 5.47 -5.43
C GLY A 97 -4.92 5.13 -6.63
N SER A 98 -4.02 4.15 -6.53
CA SER A 98 -3.14 3.76 -7.65
C SER A 98 -3.18 2.28 -7.97
N CYS A 99 -2.73 1.94 -9.19
CA CYS A 99 -2.42 0.60 -9.66
C CYS A 99 -0.90 0.45 -9.79
N MET A 100 -0.37 -0.70 -9.36
CA MET A 100 1.08 -0.95 -9.29
C MET A 100 1.44 -2.33 -9.82
N ILE A 101 2.57 -2.40 -10.55
CA ILE A 101 3.20 -3.65 -10.96
C ILE A 101 4.69 -3.59 -10.61
N PRO A 102 5.22 -4.53 -9.80
CA PRO A 102 4.48 -5.48 -8.97
C PRO A 102 3.80 -4.78 -7.77
N PRO A 103 3.09 -5.49 -6.88
CA PRO A 103 2.51 -4.87 -5.69
C PRO A 103 3.58 -4.25 -4.77
N ALA A 104 3.35 -3.01 -4.33
CA ALA A 104 4.31 -2.20 -3.60
C ALA A 104 4.74 -2.76 -2.26
N THR A 105 3.79 -3.04 -1.37
CA THR A 105 4.06 -3.90 -0.24
C THR A 105 3.58 -5.27 -0.66
N GLY A 106 4.31 -6.29 -0.22
CA GLY A 106 3.87 -7.63 -0.40
C GLY A 106 2.57 -7.87 0.38
N ALA A 107 1.43 -7.43 -0.13
CA ALA A 107 0.13 -8.06 0.07
C ALA A 107 0.24 -9.50 -0.50
N MET A 108 1.11 -10.29 0.13
CA MET A 108 1.75 -11.51 -0.37
C MET A 108 0.88 -12.74 -0.15
N HIS A 109 -0.44 -12.58 0.02
CA HIS A 109 -1.34 -13.70 0.26
C HIS A 109 -2.65 -13.58 -0.52
N HIS A 110 -2.60 -12.91 -1.68
CA HIS A 110 -3.59 -13.19 -2.71
C HIS A 110 -3.20 -14.50 -3.38
N TRP A 111 -4.13 -15.46 -3.46
CA TRP A 111 -3.84 -16.80 -3.98
C TRP A 111 -3.49 -16.80 -5.47
N VAL A 112 -3.69 -15.65 -6.11
CA VAL A 112 -3.33 -15.31 -7.49
C VAL A 112 -1.81 -15.44 -7.77
N SER A 113 -0.96 -15.25 -6.76
CA SER A 113 0.50 -15.21 -6.97
C SER A 113 1.28 -15.98 -5.91
N LYS A 114 1.54 -17.25 -6.21
CA LYS A 114 2.12 -18.23 -5.27
C LYS A 114 3.65 -18.20 -5.19
N ASN A 115 4.32 -17.49 -6.08
CA ASN A 115 5.78 -17.42 -6.13
C ASN A 115 6.27 -16.05 -6.62
N ALA A 116 7.58 -15.80 -6.49
CA ALA A 116 8.20 -14.52 -6.85
C ALA A 116 8.07 -14.16 -8.33
N ILE A 117 8.05 -15.17 -9.22
CA ILE A 117 7.93 -14.94 -10.67
C ILE A 117 6.54 -14.40 -10.97
N ASP A 118 5.49 -15.01 -10.43
CA ASP A 118 4.11 -14.58 -10.64
C ASP A 118 3.84 -13.20 -10.02
N LEU A 119 4.43 -12.93 -8.84
CA LEU A 119 4.34 -11.63 -8.19
C LEU A 119 4.89 -10.50 -9.07
N ALA A 120 5.95 -10.73 -9.84
CA ALA A 120 6.50 -9.71 -10.75
C ALA A 120 5.50 -9.28 -11.84
N TYR A 121 4.55 -10.14 -12.22
CA TYR A 121 3.49 -9.86 -13.20
C TYR A 121 2.15 -9.54 -12.56
N THR A 122 2.11 -9.39 -11.24
CA THR A 122 0.88 -9.09 -10.51
C THR A 122 0.66 -7.59 -10.47
N GLU A 123 -0.53 -7.17 -10.83
CA GLU A 123 -0.99 -5.81 -10.64
C GLU A 123 -1.87 -5.75 -9.41
N SER A 124 -1.65 -4.74 -8.57
CA SER A 124 -2.50 -4.43 -7.43
C SER A 124 -3.00 -3.00 -7.56
N CYS A 125 -4.33 -2.85 -7.61
CA CYS A 125 -5.02 -1.57 -7.63
C CYS A 125 -5.72 -1.31 -6.31
N LEU A 126 -5.55 -0.12 -5.76
CA LEU A 126 -6.20 0.35 -4.54
C LEU A 126 -7.12 1.53 -4.88
N CYS A 127 -8.39 1.44 -4.51
CA CYS A 127 -9.36 2.51 -4.75
C CYS A 127 -10.13 2.89 -3.49
N VAL A 128 -10.68 4.11 -3.50
CA VAL A 128 -11.46 4.73 -2.43
C VAL A 128 -12.93 4.73 -2.84
N GLY A 129 -13.83 4.42 -1.91
CA GLY A 129 -15.27 4.43 -2.14
C GLY A 129 -15.93 3.05 -2.12
N ASP A 130 -17.22 3.03 -1.82
CA ASP A 130 -18.00 1.79 -1.71
C ASP A 130 -18.03 1.03 -3.04
N ASN A 131 -17.60 -0.24 -2.99
CA ASN A 131 -17.54 -1.20 -4.08
C ASN A 131 -16.78 -0.69 -5.31
N CYS A 132 -15.84 0.26 -5.14
CA CYS A 132 -15.04 0.80 -6.25
C CYS A 132 -14.20 -0.29 -6.95
N ASN A 133 -13.93 -1.40 -6.26
CA ASN A 133 -13.21 -2.55 -6.79
C ASN A 133 -14.11 -3.59 -7.47
N ALA A 134 -15.40 -3.30 -7.73
CA ALA A 134 -16.30 -4.24 -8.39
C ALA A 134 -15.80 -4.67 -9.77
N ASP A 135 -15.16 -3.75 -10.49
CA ASP A 135 -14.41 -3.97 -11.71
C ASP A 135 -12.95 -3.52 -11.53
N LYS A 136 -12.07 -3.89 -12.46
CA LYS A 136 -10.70 -3.38 -12.49
C LYS A 136 -10.75 -1.83 -12.59
N PRO A 137 -10.13 -1.09 -11.65
CA PRO A 137 -10.09 0.36 -11.71
C PRO A 137 -9.48 0.86 -13.02
N LYS A 138 -10.05 1.94 -13.57
CA LYS A 138 -9.60 2.54 -14.83
C LYS A 138 -8.62 3.67 -14.55
N TYR A 139 -7.56 3.72 -15.34
CA TYR A 139 -6.54 4.76 -15.32
C TYR A 139 -6.12 5.10 -16.75
N ASP A 140 -5.62 6.32 -16.95
CA ASP A 140 -5.31 6.86 -18.27
C ASP A 140 -3.94 6.36 -18.77
N VAL A 141 -3.99 5.28 -19.56
CA VAL A 141 -2.82 4.65 -20.17
C VAL A 141 -2.10 5.60 -21.14
N GLU A 142 -2.77 6.61 -21.72
CA GLU A 142 -2.14 7.51 -22.71
C GLU A 142 -1.10 8.45 -22.09
N LYS A 143 -1.16 8.66 -20.76
CA LYS A 143 -0.16 9.40 -19.98
C LYS A 143 0.99 8.51 -19.49
N GLU A 144 0.85 7.19 -19.55
CA GLU A 144 1.86 6.23 -19.09
C GLU A 144 2.98 6.06 -20.11
N LYS A 145 4.12 6.71 -19.87
CA LYS A 145 5.26 6.66 -20.80
C LYS A 145 6.54 6.18 -20.16
N MET A 146 6.56 6.01 -18.84
CA MET A 146 7.77 5.61 -18.13
C MET A 146 7.92 4.08 -18.14
N LYS A 147 9.02 3.61 -18.71
CA LYS A 147 9.43 2.21 -18.61
C LYS A 147 10.28 2.02 -17.36
N CYS A 148 9.84 1.13 -16.49
CA CYS A 148 10.47 0.86 -15.19
C CYS A 148 10.97 -0.58 -15.15
N ASP A 149 12.12 -0.78 -14.50
CA ASP A 149 12.50 -2.10 -14.05
C ASP A 149 11.51 -2.57 -12.98
N ALA A 150 11.06 -3.81 -13.10
CA ALA A 150 10.09 -4.42 -12.20
C ALA A 150 10.62 -5.76 -11.68
N PHE A 151 10.76 -5.86 -10.35
CA PHE A 151 11.24 -7.07 -9.71
C PHE A 151 10.81 -7.13 -8.24
N ILE A 152 10.88 -8.34 -7.68
CA ILE A 152 10.74 -8.60 -6.24
C ILE A 152 11.91 -9.42 -5.73
N ARG A 153 12.46 -8.98 -4.60
CA ARG A 153 13.43 -9.70 -3.79
C ARG A 153 12.94 -9.68 -2.35
N ALA A 154 12.62 -10.84 -1.81
CA ALA A 154 12.16 -10.97 -0.44
C ALA A 154 12.97 -12.04 0.30
N ASN A 155 13.15 -11.84 1.59
CA ASN A 155 13.67 -12.86 2.50
C ASN A 155 12.63 -13.09 3.59
N ILE A 156 11.90 -14.20 3.49
CA ILE A 156 10.85 -14.59 4.43
C ILE A 156 11.29 -15.85 5.14
N PHE A 157 11.42 -15.80 6.46
CA PHE A 157 11.84 -16.96 7.27
C PHE A 157 13.17 -17.59 6.80
N GLY A 158 14.12 -16.76 6.34
CA GLY A 158 15.41 -17.20 5.80
C GLY A 158 15.36 -17.76 4.37
N THR A 159 14.16 -17.90 3.80
CA THR A 159 13.95 -18.32 2.41
C THR A 159 14.01 -17.09 1.50
N LYS A 160 14.98 -17.09 0.58
CA LYS A 160 15.14 -16.02 -0.40
C LYS A 160 14.23 -16.28 -1.60
N MET A 161 13.35 -15.33 -1.87
CA MET A 161 12.48 -15.27 -3.03
C MET A 161 12.99 -14.17 -3.95
N ILE A 162 13.33 -14.52 -5.19
CA ILE A 162 13.85 -13.57 -6.17
C ILE A 162 13.08 -13.81 -7.47
N SER A 163 12.45 -12.75 -7.98
CA SER A 163 11.85 -12.77 -9.30
C SER A 163 12.91 -12.51 -10.37
N GLN A 164 12.58 -12.84 -11.62
CA GLN A 164 13.28 -12.25 -12.76
C GLN A 164 13.03 -10.74 -12.81
N ASN A 165 13.97 -9.99 -13.36
CA ASN A 165 13.78 -8.57 -13.66
C ASN A 165 12.99 -8.45 -14.97
N ILE A 166 11.87 -7.74 -14.92
CA ILE A 166 11.01 -7.49 -16.08
C ILE A 166 10.90 -5.99 -16.31
N THR A 167 10.22 -5.60 -17.39
CA THR A 167 9.88 -4.19 -17.63
C THR A 167 8.38 -4.02 -17.54
N CYS A 168 7.95 -2.96 -16.86
CA CYS A 168 6.56 -2.53 -16.88
C CYS A 168 6.46 -1.04 -17.23
N THR A 169 5.25 -0.56 -17.53
CA THR A 169 5.00 0.82 -17.94
C THR A 169 3.97 1.44 -17.00
N GLY A 170 4.20 2.69 -16.61
CA GLY A 170 3.26 3.45 -15.79
C GLY A 170 3.57 4.95 -15.82
N GLU A 171 2.88 5.71 -14.98
CA GLU A 171 3.11 7.15 -14.82
C GLU A 171 4.38 7.44 -14.00
N TYR A 172 4.68 6.59 -13.01
CA TYR A 172 5.84 6.72 -12.13
C TYR A 172 6.60 5.40 -12.00
N CYS A 173 7.91 5.47 -11.77
CA CYS A 173 8.67 4.32 -11.28
C CYS A 173 8.81 4.40 -9.76
N PHE A 174 8.59 3.29 -9.05
CA PHE A 174 8.77 3.24 -7.61
C PHE A 174 9.86 2.24 -7.21
N THR A 175 10.43 2.46 -6.04
CA THR A 175 11.31 1.50 -5.35
C THR A 175 10.96 1.45 -3.88
N ILE A 176 10.86 0.26 -3.32
CA ILE A 176 10.56 0.03 -1.91
C ILE A 176 11.62 -0.89 -1.33
N ASP A 177 12.20 -0.44 -0.24
CA ASP A 177 13.17 -1.17 0.58
C ASP A 177 12.58 -1.28 1.99
N ILE A 178 12.43 -2.50 2.49
CA ILE A 178 12.03 -2.80 3.86
C ILE A 178 13.08 -3.75 4.41
N ASP A 179 13.71 -3.38 5.50
CA ASP A 179 14.59 -4.23 6.28
C ASP A 179 14.03 -4.32 7.71
N SER A 180 13.80 -5.54 8.18
CA SER A 180 13.13 -5.77 9.46
C SER A 180 13.83 -6.87 10.25
N GLU A 181 14.15 -6.55 11.50
CA GLU A 181 14.54 -7.54 12.50
C GLU A 181 13.32 -8.17 13.19
N LEU A 182 12.13 -7.58 12.98
CA LEU A 182 10.85 -8.02 13.52
C LEU A 182 10.10 -8.96 12.56
N GLY A 183 9.45 -9.98 13.11
CA GLY A 183 8.54 -10.85 12.38
C GLY A 183 9.21 -11.81 11.39
N LEU A 184 8.43 -12.29 10.42
CA LEU A 184 8.86 -13.30 9.44
C LEU A 184 9.56 -12.69 8.22
N LEU A 185 9.23 -11.44 7.87
CA LEU A 185 9.83 -10.72 6.76
C LEU A 185 11.13 -10.09 7.23
N ARG A 186 12.28 -10.55 6.72
CA ARG A 186 13.60 -10.01 7.06
C ARG A 186 14.00 -8.87 6.15
N SER A 187 13.76 -9.04 4.85
CA SER A 187 13.96 -7.97 3.89
C SER A 187 12.99 -8.10 2.74
N PHE A 188 12.62 -6.97 2.17
CA PHE A 188 11.79 -6.85 0.99
C PHE A 188 12.24 -5.66 0.17
N ASN A 189 12.72 -5.95 -1.04
CA ASN A 189 13.21 -4.98 -2.00
C ASN A 189 12.46 -5.20 -3.31
N THR A 190 11.75 -4.17 -3.76
CA THR A 190 10.99 -4.21 -4.99
C THR A 190 11.13 -2.91 -5.76
N ALA A 191 11.09 -3.02 -7.08
CA ALA A 191 10.93 -1.88 -7.97
C ALA A 191 9.78 -2.19 -8.93
N GLY A 192 9.15 -1.15 -9.45
CA GLY A 192 8.03 -1.29 -10.36
C GLY A 192 7.55 0.02 -10.95
N CYS A 193 6.39 -0.05 -11.59
CA CYS A 193 5.67 1.07 -12.14
C CYS A 193 4.34 1.25 -11.41
N MET A 194 3.87 2.49 -11.37
CA MET A 194 2.62 2.87 -10.74
C MET A 194 1.90 3.91 -11.59
N THR A 195 0.58 3.83 -11.62
CA THR A 195 -0.30 4.85 -12.21
C THR A 195 -1.46 5.16 -11.29
N PHE A 196 -1.82 6.44 -11.14
CA PHE A 196 -2.99 6.84 -10.37
C PHE A 196 -4.29 6.61 -11.15
N ILE A 197 -5.31 6.17 -10.42
CA ILE A 197 -6.68 6.03 -10.91
C ILE A 197 -7.24 7.42 -11.19
N GLU A 198 -8.06 7.54 -12.24
CA GLU A 198 -8.66 8.82 -12.61
C GLU A 198 -9.50 9.40 -11.46
N GLY A 199 -9.21 10.66 -11.08
CA GLY A 199 -9.92 11.34 -9.99
C GLY A 199 -9.44 10.96 -8.57
N ALA A 200 -8.35 10.21 -8.42
CA ALA A 200 -7.75 9.95 -7.12
C ALA A 200 -7.20 11.24 -6.50
N GLU A 201 -7.67 11.58 -5.31
CA GLU A 201 -7.07 12.65 -4.50
C GLU A 201 -5.82 12.10 -3.81
N LEU A 202 -4.66 12.66 -4.15
CA LEU A 202 -3.43 12.40 -3.41
C LEU A 202 -3.55 13.04 -2.04
N ALA A 203 -3.15 12.32 -0.98
CA ALA A 203 -3.02 12.95 0.33
C ALA A 203 -2.08 14.17 0.20
N GLU A 204 -2.55 15.34 0.60
CA GLU A 204 -1.86 16.64 0.42
C GLU A 204 -0.44 16.64 1.01
N GLU A 205 -0.21 15.83 2.03
CA GLU A 205 1.05 15.59 2.75
C GLU A 205 2.08 14.78 1.93
N LEU A 206 1.64 14.09 0.88
CA LEU A 206 2.43 13.18 0.08
C LEU A 206 2.62 13.74 -1.33
N ASN A 207 3.67 14.55 -1.52
CA ASN A 207 4.19 14.80 -2.86
C ASN A 207 4.51 13.43 -3.50
N PRO A 208 3.91 13.07 -4.65
CA PRO A 208 4.04 11.74 -5.24
C PRO A 208 5.46 11.46 -5.73
N VAL A 209 6.37 12.44 -5.70
CA VAL A 209 7.77 12.26 -6.09
C VAL A 209 8.70 12.41 -4.88
N GLY A 210 9.74 11.60 -4.84
CA GLY A 210 10.75 11.55 -3.79
C GLY A 210 10.52 10.41 -2.79
N CYS A 211 11.43 10.30 -1.83
CA CYS A 211 11.44 9.22 -0.86
C CYS A 211 10.79 9.61 0.48
N ALA A 212 9.87 8.76 0.95
CA ALA A 212 9.55 8.63 2.37
C ALA A 212 10.45 7.58 2.99
N LYS A 213 10.86 7.83 4.23
CA LYS A 213 11.67 6.94 5.05
C LYS A 213 11.08 6.87 6.43
N PHE A 214 11.02 5.67 6.99
CA PHE A 214 10.71 5.40 8.38
C PHE A 214 11.83 4.53 8.94
N HIS A 215 12.29 4.86 10.13
CA HIS A 215 13.36 4.13 10.80
C HIS A 215 13.04 4.01 12.29
N SER A 216 13.27 2.82 12.82
CA SER A 216 13.21 2.47 14.24
C SER A 216 14.31 1.46 14.54
N GLU A 217 14.50 1.11 15.81
CA GLU A 217 15.54 0.17 16.26
C GLU A 217 15.58 -1.14 15.46
N ASN A 218 14.41 -1.67 15.07
CA ASN A 218 14.29 -3.00 14.47
C ASN A 218 13.60 -3.01 13.08
N LEU A 219 13.33 -1.83 12.49
CA LEU A 219 12.62 -1.70 11.22
C LEU A 219 13.09 -0.45 10.47
N GLU A 220 13.58 -0.65 9.25
CA GLU A 220 13.86 0.41 8.27
C GLU A 220 12.96 0.22 7.06
N VAL A 221 12.33 1.31 6.64
CA VAL A 221 11.43 1.35 5.49
C VAL A 221 11.78 2.57 4.66
N LYS A 222 11.93 2.38 3.35
CA LYS A 222 12.13 3.45 2.38
C LYS A 222 11.28 3.18 1.15
N ALA A 223 10.41 4.12 0.83
CA ALA A 223 9.58 4.08 -0.36
C ALA A 223 9.84 5.33 -1.19
N CYS A 224 10.38 5.16 -2.38
CA CYS A 224 10.68 6.23 -3.31
C CYS A 224 9.80 6.13 -4.55
N LEU A 225 9.36 7.28 -5.02
CA LEU A 225 8.70 7.42 -6.31
C LEU A 225 9.51 8.42 -7.13
N ASN A 226 9.82 8.03 -8.36
CA ASN A 226 10.59 8.85 -9.29
C ASN A 226 9.72 9.18 -10.49
N ASN A 227 9.77 10.45 -10.89
CA ASN A 227 9.28 10.90 -12.19
C ASN A 227 10.50 11.30 -13.02
N LEU A 228 10.76 10.59 -14.11
CA LEU A 228 11.73 11.01 -15.12
C LEU A 228 10.96 11.91 -16.09
N ARG A 229 10.73 13.16 -15.70
CA ARG A 229 10.37 14.21 -16.66
C ARG A 229 11.63 14.83 -17.23
#